data_AF-A0A936UN78-F1
#
_entry.id   AF-A0A936UN78-F1
#
_cell.length_a   1.000
_cell.length_b   1.000
_cell.length_c   1.000
_cell.angle_alpha   90.00
_cell.angle_beta   90.00
_cell.angle_gamma   90.00
#
_symmetry.space_group_name_H-M   'P 1'
#
loop_
_entity.id
_entity.type
_entity.pdbx_description
1 polymer ?
#
loop_
_entity_poly.entity_id
_entity_poly.type
_entity_poly.pdbx_seq_one_letter_code
_entity_poly.pdbx_strand_id
1 'polypeptide(L)' 'MRHKTNATSNDPLLDMVERGDLELLMRAVPASLLGHIMQLNRLPRYHNRLDAILLAVRIEELRSLENGRAANFR' A
#
# COMPACT_ATOMS: atom_id res chain seq x y z
N MET A 1 -4.31 33.20 -2.61
CA MET A 1 -3.90 31.95 -3.30
C MET A 1 -3.18 31.06 -2.31
N ARG A 2 -3.84 30.04 -1.76
CA ARG A 2 -3.19 29.02 -0.91
C ARG A 2 -3.38 27.69 -1.61
N HIS A 3 -2.33 27.18 -2.25
CA HIS A 3 -2.28 25.81 -2.74
C HIS A 3 -2.26 24.89 -1.51
N LYS A 4 -3.43 24.47 -1.05
CA LYS A 4 -3.57 23.29 -0.20
C LYS A 4 -3.45 22.08 -1.13
N THR A 5 -2.24 21.59 -1.34
CA THR A 5 -2.02 20.24 -1.87
C THR A 5 -2.35 19.23 -0.77
N ASN A 6 -3.65 19.10 -0.45
CA ASN A 6 -4.16 17.87 0.13
C ASN A 6 -4.16 16.83 -0.98
N ALA A 7 -3.00 16.24 -1.25
CA ALA A 7 -2.94 14.97 -1.95
C ALA A 7 -3.42 13.90 -0.97
N THR A 8 -4.73 13.87 -0.70
CA THR A 8 -5.40 12.60 -0.41
C THR A 8 -5.12 11.75 -1.62
N SER A 9 -4.22 10.76 -1.51
CA SER A 9 -4.12 9.71 -2.51
C SER A 9 -5.50 9.07 -2.59
N ASN A 10 -6.32 9.50 -3.57
CA ASN A 10 -7.53 8.80 -3.97
C ASN A 10 -7.09 7.54 -4.69
N ASP A 11 -6.52 6.60 -3.94
CA ASP A 11 -6.20 5.29 -4.45
C ASP A 11 -7.27 4.33 -3.93
N PRO A 12 -8.33 4.07 -4.72
CA PRO A 12 -9.45 3.26 -4.29
C PRO A 12 -9.02 1.84 -3.89
N LEU A 13 -7.85 1.37 -4.35
CA LEU A 13 -7.31 0.07 -3.97
C LEU A 13 -6.72 0.09 -2.56
N LEU A 14 -6.07 1.19 -2.17
CA LEU A 14 -5.52 1.36 -0.82
C LEU A 14 -6.63 1.63 0.21
N ASP A 15 -7.70 2.33 -0.19
CA ASP A 15 -8.86 2.61 0.66
C ASP A 15 -9.62 1.33 1.06
N MET A 16 -9.50 0.26 0.26
CA MET A 16 -10.10 -1.05 0.57
C MET A 16 -9.30 -1.83 1.63
N VAL A 17 -8.04 -1.46 1.88
CA VAL A 17 -7.18 -2.16 2.83
C VAL A 17 -7.27 -1.45 4.18
N GLU A 18 -7.57 -2.20 5.24
CA GLU A 18 -7.60 -1.64 6.58
C GLU A 18 -6.21 -1.14 6.94
N ARG A 19 -6.15 -0.03 7.67
CA ARG A 19 -4.89 0.63 8.01
C ARG A 19 -3.86 -0.31 8.64
N GLY A 20 -4.27 -1.19 9.55
CA GLY A 20 -3.37 -2.14 10.21
C GLY A 20 -2.75 -3.14 9.22
N ASP A 21 -3.54 -3.62 8.28
CA ASP A 21 -3.06 -4.52 7.22
C ASP A 21 -2.15 -3.77 6.24
N LEU A 22 -2.49 -2.52 5.91
CA LEU A 22 -1.64 -1.67 5.06
C LEU A 22 -0.27 -1.42 5.70
N GLU A 23 -0.22 -1.13 7.01
CA GLU A 23 1.04 -0.96 7.75
C GLU A 23 1.89 -2.24 7.77
N LEU A 24 1.26 -3.42 7.88
CA LEU A 24 1.94 -4.70 7.76
C LEU A 24 2.50 -4.92 6.35
N LEU A 25 1.69 -4.64 5.32
CA LEU A 25 2.10 -4.73 3.92
C LEU A 25 3.25 -3.77 3.61
N MET A 26 3.25 -2.54 4.14
CA MET A 26 4.34 -1.57 3.95
C MET A 26 5.67 -2.04 4.55
N ARG A 27 5.64 -2.88 5.59
CA ARG A 27 6.83 -3.42 6.28
C ARG A 27 7.27 -4.80 5.78
N ALA A 28 6.44 -5.51 5.02
CA ALA A 28 6.74 -6.86 4.54
C ALA A 28 8.03 -6.91 3.69
N VAL A 29 8.78 -8.01 3.72
CA VAL A 29 9.91 -8.18 2.78
C VAL A 29 9.35 -8.30 1.36
N PRO A 30 9.93 -7.64 0.33
CA PRO A 30 9.38 -7.63 -1.03
C PRO A 30 9.06 -9.04 -1.59
N ALA A 31 9.95 -10.01 -1.33
CA ALA A 31 9.75 -11.40 -1.76
C ALA A 31 8.51 -12.08 -1.15
N SER A 32 8.02 -11.61 -0.01
CA SER A 32 6.85 -12.15 0.71
C SER A 32 5.56 -11.37 0.46
N LEU A 33 5.64 -10.19 -0.15
CA LEU A 33 4.53 -9.23 -0.23
C LEU A 33 3.28 -9.84 -0.88
N LEU A 34 3.44 -10.49 -2.04
CA LEU A 34 2.34 -11.13 -2.74
C LEU A 34 1.68 -12.24 -1.90
N GLY A 35 2.49 -13.01 -1.16
CA GLY A 35 2.00 -14.05 -0.26
C GLY A 35 1.12 -13.49 0.85
N HIS A 36 1.53 -12.38 1.47
CA HIS A 36 0.73 -11.70 2.49
C HIS A 36 -0.58 -11.15 1.93
N ILE A 37 -0.54 -10.53 0.73
CA ILE A 37 -1.76 -10.03 0.10
C ILE A 37 -2.72 -11.18 -0.21
N MET A 38 -2.21 -12.31 -0.70
CA MET A 38 -3.02 -13.52 -0.93
C MET A 38 -3.65 -14.07 0.35
N GLN A 39 -2.94 -14.01 1.49
CA GLN A 39 -3.49 -14.41 2.78
C GLN A 39 -4.60 -13.45 3.23
N LEU A 40 -4.40 -12.14 3.09
CA LEU A 40 -5.42 -11.14 3.39
C LEU A 40 -6.66 -11.36 2.53
N ASN A 41 -6.49 -11.63 1.24
CA ASN A 41 -7.59 -11.84 0.30
C ASN A 41 -8.48 -13.06 0.63
N ARG A 42 -8.00 -13.97 1.50
CA ARG A 42 -8.77 -15.11 2.02
C ARG A 42 -9.58 -14.79 3.28
N LEU A 43 -9.32 -13.67 3.94
CA LEU A 43 -10.03 -13.26 5.15
C LEU A 43 -11.47 -12.84 4.81
N PRO A 44 -12.46 -13.06 5.71
CA PRO A 44 -13.85 -12.70 5.46
C PRO A 44 -14.06 -11.24 5.06
N ARG A 45 -13.28 -10.31 5.62
CA ARG A 45 -13.36 -8.88 5.31
C ARG A 45 -12.93 -8.51 3.88
N TYR A 46 -12.08 -9.32 3.26
CA TYR A 46 -11.51 -9.05 1.93
C TYR A 46 -11.84 -10.10 0.89
N HIS A 47 -12.59 -11.14 1.23
CA HIS A 47 -12.78 -12.36 0.44
C HIS A 47 -12.83 -12.12 -1.08
N ASN A 48 -11.69 -12.36 -1.76
CA ASN A 48 -11.45 -12.16 -3.20
C ASN A 48 -11.76 -10.75 -3.74
N ARG A 49 -11.64 -9.72 -2.91
CA ARG A 49 -11.88 -8.30 -3.26
C ARG A 49 -10.60 -7.54 -3.53
N LEU A 50 -9.44 -8.06 -3.11
CA LEU A 50 -8.15 -7.44 -3.37
C LEU A 50 -7.59 -7.95 -4.70
N ASP A 51 -7.27 -7.02 -5.61
CA ASP A 51 -6.39 -7.34 -6.73
C ASP A 51 -4.96 -7.43 -6.20
N ALA A 52 -4.46 -8.66 -6.06
CA ALA A 52 -3.19 -8.91 -5.38
C ALA A 52 -1.99 -8.35 -6.15
N ILE A 53 -2.03 -8.37 -7.48
CA ILE A 53 -0.95 -7.90 -8.33
C ILE A 53 -0.93 -6.37 -8.29
N LEU A 54 -2.09 -5.75 -8.53
CA LEU A 54 -2.18 -4.30 -8.52
C LEU A 54 -1.80 -3.75 -7.14
N LEU A 55 -2.28 -4.36 -6.06
CA LEU A 55 -1.96 -3.92 -4.71
C LEU A 55 -0.47 -4.03 -4.41
N ALA A 56 0.19 -5.11 -4.83
CA ALA A 56 1.64 -5.25 -4.67
C ALA A 56 2.42 -4.14 -5.37
N VAL A 57 2.03 -3.78 -6.61
CA VAL A 57 2.64 -2.67 -7.36
C VAL A 57 2.48 -1.35 -6.61
N ARG A 58 1.27 -1.04 -6.11
CA ARG A 58 1.01 0.22 -5.39
C ARG A 58 1.79 0.31 -4.08
N ILE A 59 1.93 -0.81 -3.35
CA ILE A 59 2.77 -0.85 -2.14
C ILE A 59 4.25 -0.55 -2.47
N GLU A 60 4.79 -1.13 -3.54
CA GLU A 60 6.18 -0.86 -3.95
C GLU A 60 6.40 0.58 -4.43
N GLU A 61 5.42 1.17 -5.12
CA GLU A 61 5.42 2.60 -5.47
C GLU A 61 5.47 3.48 -4.21
N LEU A 62 4.62 3.21 -3.22
CA LEU A 62 4.60 3.94 -1.95
C LEU A 62 5.93 3.85 -1.21
N ARG A 63 6.51 2.65 -1.10
CA ARG A 63 7.82 2.43 -0.47
C ARG A 63 8.91 3.21 -1.18
N SER A 64 8.89 3.21 -2.51
CA SER A 64 9.85 3.95 -3.32
C SER A 64 9.76 5.45 -3.09
N LEU A 65 8.54 5.99 -2.96
CA LEU A 65 8.30 7.39 -2.62
C LEU A 65 8.78 7.75 -1.21
N GLU A 66 8.59 6.86 -0.23
CA GLU A 66 9.08 7.06 1.15
C GLU A 66 10.61 7.04 1.21
N ASN A 67 11.25 6.10 0.51
CA ASN A 67 12.71 5.98 0.46
C ASN A 67 13.34 7.15 -0.33
N GLY A 68 12.72 7.59 -1.41
CA GLY A 68 13.16 8.75 -2.19
C GLY A 68 13.06 10.06 -1.39
N ARG A 69 12.04 10.18 -0.52
CA ARG A 69 11.97 11.29 0.46
C ARG A 69 13.08 11.18 1.49
N ALA A 70 13.34 10.01 2.05
CA ALA A 70 14.40 9.82 3.04
C ALA A 70 15.82 10.10 2.46
N ALA A 71 16.03 9.86 1.17
CA ALA A 71 17.30 10.12 0.49
C ALA A 71 17.58 11.62 0.26
N ASN A 72 16.55 12.46 0.12
CA ASN A 72 16.69 13.90 -0.16
C ASN A 72 16.96 14.77 1.08
N PHE A 73 16.98 14.19 2.29
CA PHE A 73 17.24 14.89 3.56
C PHE A 73 18.54 14.42 4.25
N ARG A 74 19.40 13.67 3.55
CA ARG A 74 20.74 13.27 4.00
C ARG A 74 21.81 14.01 3.21
#